data_AF-A0A9E4E2X8-F1
#
_entry.id   AF-A0A9E4E2X8-F1
#
_cell.length_a   1.000
_cell.length_b   1.000
_cell.length_c   1.000
_cell.angle_alpha   90.00
_cell.angle_beta   90.00
_cell.angle_gamma   90.00
#
_symmetry.space_group_name_H-M   'P 1'
#
loop_
_entity.id
_entity.type
_entity.pdbx_description
1 polymer ?
#
loop_
_entity_poly.entity_id
_entity_poly.type
_entity_poly.pdbx_seq_one_letter_code
_entity_poly.pdbx_strand_id
1 'polypeptide(L)'
;MAREMQTSKTRSAGTPTVTGSRHRGRRTRKPVANGSVQSLLDDWLNQAEALRRYGGGNLAVVLERCADELEATLRERDETTLTLTDAARESGYTREHLGRLVRDGKIPNAGRPGAPRIALKHLPRKAQDQGSPSGPRLARTRGRRELSNRQIVESIIEKGIE
;
A
#
# COMPACT_ATOMS: atom_id res chain seq x y z
N MET A 1 -53.86 46.42 -44.95
CA MET A 1 -52.70 47.13 -44.37
C MET A 1 -52.12 46.21 -43.29
N ALA A 2 -51.21 45.27 -43.58
CA ALA A 2 -49.80 45.41 -43.98
C ALA A 2 -48.93 46.08 -42.90
N ARG A 3 -48.20 45.25 -42.12
CA ARG A 3 -46.78 45.34 -41.69
C ARG A 3 -46.54 44.32 -40.56
N GLU A 4 -45.85 43.21 -40.85
CA GLU A 4 -44.38 43.03 -40.78
C GLU A 4 -43.83 43.27 -39.36
N MET A 5 -43.47 42.22 -38.62
CA MET A 5 -42.26 41.37 -38.71
C MET A 5 -41.09 41.89 -37.87
N GLN A 6 -40.53 40.95 -37.09
CA GLN A 6 -39.15 40.90 -36.58
C GLN A 6 -38.84 41.83 -35.38
N THR A 7 -38.00 41.48 -34.40
CA THR A 7 -37.24 40.27 -34.07
C THR A 7 -36.82 40.38 -32.61
N SER A 8 -36.74 39.23 -31.95
CA SER A 8 -36.09 39.02 -30.67
C SER A 8 -34.65 39.56 -30.71
N LYS A 9 -34.25 40.38 -29.72
CA LYS A 9 -32.82 40.62 -29.45
C LYS A 9 -32.52 40.59 -27.96
N THR A 10 -31.54 39.75 -27.69
CA THR A 10 -31.05 39.21 -26.43
C THR A 10 -30.48 40.25 -25.47
N ARG A 11 -30.68 39.94 -24.17
CA ARG A 11 -29.99 40.44 -22.98
C ARG A 11 -28.49 40.70 -23.20
N SER A 12 -28.02 41.87 -22.76
CA SER A 12 -26.64 42.08 -22.33
C SER A 12 -26.68 42.76 -20.97
N ALA A 13 -26.42 41.98 -19.92
CA ALA A 13 -26.14 42.48 -18.58
C ALA A 13 -24.84 41.80 -18.15
N GLY A 14 -23.84 42.62 -17.84
CA GLY A 14 -22.48 42.20 -17.58
C GLY A 14 -22.40 41.12 -16.51
N THR A 15 -21.62 40.10 -16.81
CA THR A 15 -21.14 39.12 -15.84
C THR A 15 -20.17 39.79 -14.86
N PRO A 16 -20.46 39.86 -13.55
CA PRO A 16 -19.40 39.93 -12.57
C PRO A 16 -18.67 38.59 -12.60
N THR A 17 -17.40 38.64 -12.97
CA THR A 17 -16.41 37.58 -12.80
C THR A 17 -16.36 37.16 -11.33
N VAL A 18 -17.19 36.19 -10.95
CA VAL A 18 -16.97 35.42 -9.73
C VAL A 18 -15.80 34.51 -10.02
N THR A 19 -14.62 34.98 -9.61
CA THR A 19 -13.44 34.16 -9.38
C THR A 19 -13.80 33.14 -8.31
N GLY A 20 -14.45 32.05 -8.75
CA GLY A 20 -14.71 30.87 -7.96
C GLY A 20 -13.38 30.26 -7.61
N SER A 21 -12.84 30.73 -6.49
CA SER A 21 -11.67 30.19 -5.81
C SER A 21 -11.80 28.68 -5.82
N ARG A 22 -10.94 28.03 -6.61
CA ARG A 22 -10.83 26.58 -6.64
C ARG A 22 -10.38 26.16 -5.24
N HIS A 23 -11.35 25.91 -4.37
CA HIS A 23 -11.20 24.96 -3.28
C HIS A 23 -11.00 23.60 -3.93
N ARG A 24 -9.79 23.41 -4.47
CA ARG A 24 -9.13 22.12 -4.53
C ARG A 24 -8.84 21.80 -3.06
N GLY A 25 -9.91 21.52 -2.32
CA GLY A 25 -9.84 20.93 -0.99
C GLY A 25 -8.93 19.75 -1.20
N ARG A 26 -7.71 19.90 -0.70
CA ARG A 26 -6.73 18.84 -0.68
C ARG A 26 -7.46 17.74 0.04
N ARG A 27 -7.94 16.73 -0.69
CA ARG A 27 -8.35 15.46 -0.13
C ARG A 27 -7.06 14.94 0.50
N THR A 28 -6.76 15.41 1.69
CA THR A 28 -5.84 14.74 2.60
C THR A 28 -6.57 13.44 2.86
N ARG A 29 -6.36 12.44 2.01
CA ARG A 29 -6.46 11.06 2.46
C ARG A 29 -5.64 11.08 3.73
N LYS A 30 -6.30 10.94 4.89
CA LYS A 30 -5.59 10.64 6.12
C LYS A 30 -4.63 9.52 5.72
N PRO A 31 -3.31 9.67 5.91
CA PRO A 31 -2.40 8.59 5.60
C PRO A 31 -2.92 7.39 6.39
N VAL A 32 -3.41 6.36 5.67
CA VAL A 32 -3.71 5.07 6.28
C VAL A 32 -2.43 4.69 6.99
N ALA A 33 -2.46 4.71 8.32
CA ALA A 33 -1.28 4.80 9.15
C ALA A 33 -0.51 3.48 9.08
N ASN A 34 0.30 3.23 8.04
CA ASN A 34 0.97 1.95 7.77
C ASN A 34 0.13 0.74 8.24
N GLY A 35 -1.17 0.78 7.92
CA GLY A 35 -2.19 0.05 8.64
C GLY A 35 -2.23 -1.40 8.20
N SER A 36 -2.34 -2.31 9.16
CA SER A 36 -2.71 -3.70 8.87
C SER A 36 -4.04 -3.73 8.10
N VAL A 37 -4.30 -4.81 7.38
CA VAL A 37 -5.59 -4.99 6.69
C VAL A 37 -6.77 -4.90 7.69
N GLN A 38 -6.54 -5.28 8.95
CA GLN A 38 -7.52 -5.14 10.04
C GLN A 38 -7.86 -3.67 10.33
N SER A 39 -6.86 -2.79 10.37
CA SER A 39 -7.09 -1.34 10.51
C SER A 39 -7.94 -0.77 9.37
N LEU A 40 -7.85 -1.33 8.15
CA LEU A 40 -8.68 -0.91 7.03
C LEU A 40 -10.14 -1.34 7.20
N LEU A 41 -10.38 -2.55 7.71
CA LEU A 41 -11.73 -3.02 8.04
C LEU A 41 -12.37 -2.14 9.10
N ASP A 42 -11.64 -1.86 10.18
CA ASP A 42 -12.09 -0.97 11.26
C ASP A 42 -12.44 0.43 10.71
N ASP A 43 -11.59 0.98 9.83
CA ASP A 43 -11.83 2.28 9.19
C ASP A 43 -13.11 2.28 8.33
N TRP A 44 -13.39 1.20 7.58
CA TRP A 44 -14.59 1.10 6.74
C TRP A 44 -15.87 0.98 7.57
N LEU A 45 -15.85 0.19 8.64
CA LEU A 45 -16.99 0.06 9.55
C LEU A 45 -17.29 1.37 10.28
N ASN A 46 -16.25 2.08 10.75
CA ASN A 46 -16.40 3.41 11.35
C ASN A 46 -17.00 4.43 10.37
N GLN A 47 -16.59 4.37 9.09
CA GLN A 47 -17.15 5.24 8.05
C GLN A 47 -18.61 4.88 7.72
N ALA A 48 -18.96 3.60 7.69
CA ALA A 48 -20.33 3.15 7.49
C ALA A 48 -21.25 3.65 8.62
N GLU A 49 -20.80 3.55 9.87
CA GLU A 49 -21.54 4.07 11.02
C GLU A 49 -21.75 5.59 10.93
N ALA A 50 -20.69 6.33 10.59
CA ALA A 50 -20.80 7.78 10.38
C ALA A 50 -21.82 8.11 9.28
N LEU A 51 -21.80 7.38 8.16
CA LEU A 51 -22.76 7.58 7.08
C LEU A 51 -24.20 7.31 7.53
N ARG A 52 -24.45 6.27 8.33
CA ARG A 52 -25.80 6.02 8.88
C ARG A 52 -26.28 7.19 9.72
N ARG A 53 -25.42 7.75 10.58
CA ARG A 53 -25.75 8.90 11.43
C ARG A 53 -26.14 10.14 10.63
N TYR A 54 -25.56 10.34 9.44
CA TYR A 54 -25.81 11.50 8.59
C TYR A 54 -26.75 11.22 7.40
N GLY A 55 -27.49 10.11 7.41
CA GLY A 55 -28.50 9.80 6.38
C GLY A 55 -27.97 9.16 5.10
N GLY A 56 -26.68 8.78 5.05
CA GLY A 56 -26.03 8.08 3.94
C GLY A 56 -26.24 6.56 3.95
N GLY A 57 -27.46 6.08 4.22
CA GLY A 57 -27.73 4.65 4.46
C GLY A 57 -27.24 3.71 3.36
N ASN A 58 -27.49 4.04 2.08
CA ASN A 58 -27.06 3.20 0.96
C ASN A 58 -25.53 3.07 0.87
N LEU A 59 -24.79 4.16 1.16
CA LEU A 59 -23.33 4.14 1.14
C LEU A 59 -22.76 3.36 2.33
N ALA A 60 -23.41 3.43 3.49
CA ALA A 60 -23.03 2.62 4.65
C ALA A 60 -23.15 1.12 4.33
N VAL A 61 -24.27 0.70 3.73
CA VAL A 61 -24.50 -0.70 3.33
C VAL A 61 -23.43 -1.19 2.34
N VAL A 62 -23.01 -0.34 1.40
CA VAL A 62 -21.94 -0.70 0.46
C VAL A 62 -20.61 -0.91 1.18
N LEU A 63 -20.25 -0.02 2.12
CA LEU A 63 -19.01 -0.16 2.88
C LEU A 63 -19.01 -1.40 3.78
N GLU A 64 -20.12 -1.68 4.45
CA GLU A 64 -20.31 -2.91 5.25
C GLU A 64 -20.11 -4.15 4.38
N ARG A 65 -20.77 -4.21 3.22
CA ARG A 65 -20.61 -5.32 2.29
C ARG A 65 -19.16 -5.49 1.82
N CYS A 66 -18.46 -4.41 1.51
CA CYS A 66 -17.04 -4.49 1.15
C CYS A 66 -16.18 -5.00 2.32
N ALA A 67 -16.49 -4.60 3.56
CA ALA A 67 -15.80 -5.09 4.73
C ALA A 67 -16.05 -6.60 4.93
N ASP A 68 -17.29 -7.05 4.79
CA ASP A 68 -17.67 -8.47 4.90
C ASP A 68 -16.96 -9.33 3.84
N GLU A 69 -16.95 -8.89 2.59
CA GLU A 69 -16.27 -9.60 1.48
C GLU A 69 -14.76 -9.69 1.73
N LEU A 70 -14.14 -8.63 2.24
CA LEU A 70 -12.72 -8.62 2.58
C LEU A 70 -12.43 -9.55 3.78
N GLU A 71 -13.26 -9.50 4.83
CA GLU A 71 -13.10 -10.36 6.01
C GLU A 71 -13.25 -11.84 5.64
N ALA A 72 -14.25 -12.18 4.82
CA ALA A 72 -14.44 -13.53 4.31
C ALA A 72 -13.21 -14.01 3.52
N THR A 73 -12.69 -13.17 2.62
CA THR A 73 -11.49 -13.47 1.84
C THR A 73 -10.26 -13.69 2.73
N LEU A 74 -10.10 -12.87 3.79
CA LEU A 74 -9.01 -13.04 4.75
C LEU A 74 -9.14 -14.35 5.54
N ARG A 75 -10.36 -14.70 5.96
CA ARG A 75 -10.64 -15.95 6.68
C ARG A 75 -10.31 -17.17 5.81
N GLU A 76 -10.76 -17.18 4.56
CA GLU A 76 -10.44 -18.25 3.59
C GLU A 76 -8.94 -18.36 3.34
N ARG A 77 -8.25 -17.22 3.19
CA ARG A 77 -6.79 -17.19 3.08
C ARG A 77 -6.14 -17.78 4.33
N ASP A 78 -6.55 -17.37 5.51
CA ASP A 78 -5.97 -17.80 6.78
C ASP A 78 -6.16 -19.31 7.05
N GLU A 79 -7.23 -19.89 6.52
CA GLU A 79 -7.50 -21.33 6.56
C GLU A 79 -6.77 -22.13 5.48
N THR A 80 -6.23 -21.47 4.46
CA THR A 80 -5.46 -22.13 3.40
C THR A 80 -4.25 -22.84 4.00
N THR A 81 -4.14 -24.14 3.70
CA THR A 81 -3.08 -25.00 4.21
C THR A 81 -1.91 -25.07 3.24
N LEU A 82 -0.71 -24.82 3.74
CA LEU A 82 0.53 -24.88 2.97
C LEU A 82 1.32 -26.14 3.30
N THR A 83 2.06 -26.64 2.32
CA THR A 83 3.11 -27.63 2.59
C THR A 83 4.20 -27.00 3.45
N LEU A 84 5.03 -27.80 4.14
CA LEU A 84 6.16 -27.25 4.91
C LEU A 84 7.14 -26.44 4.03
N THR A 85 7.26 -26.77 2.74
CA THR A 85 8.11 -26.04 1.80
C THR A 85 7.53 -24.66 1.46
N ASP A 86 6.23 -24.58 1.17
CA ASP A 86 5.58 -23.30 0.88
C ASP A 86 5.47 -22.44 2.14
N ALA A 87 5.19 -23.06 3.28
CA ALA A 87 5.21 -22.44 4.59
C ALA A 87 6.58 -21.85 4.93
N ALA A 88 7.68 -22.52 4.55
CA ALA A 88 9.04 -22.00 4.73
C ALA A 88 9.27 -20.71 3.91
N ARG A 89 8.80 -20.69 2.67
CA ARG A 89 8.90 -19.51 1.78
C ARG A 89 8.12 -18.33 2.32
N GLU A 90 6.91 -18.56 2.82
CA GLU A 90 6.04 -17.51 3.35
C GLU A 90 6.51 -16.98 4.72
N SER A 91 7.01 -17.86 5.58
CA SER A 91 7.39 -17.51 6.97
C SER A 91 8.81 -16.97 7.13
N GLY A 92 9.71 -17.29 6.20
CA GLY A 92 11.14 -17.05 6.33
C GLY A 92 11.86 -17.99 7.30
N TYR A 93 11.19 -19.05 7.77
CA TYR A 93 11.82 -20.15 8.52
C TYR A 93 12.20 -21.30 7.59
N THR A 94 13.14 -22.14 8.04
CA THR A 94 13.49 -23.37 7.32
C THR A 94 12.42 -24.44 7.48
N ARG A 95 12.25 -25.28 6.47
CA ARG A 95 11.33 -26.43 6.46
C ARG A 95 11.54 -27.35 7.67
N GLU A 96 12.78 -27.65 8.02
CA GLU A 96 13.15 -28.54 9.14
C GLU A 96 12.71 -27.95 10.48
N HIS A 97 12.88 -26.64 10.67
CA HIS A 97 12.41 -25.93 11.86
C HIS A 97 10.88 -25.98 11.97
N LEU A 98 10.16 -25.69 10.89
CA LEU A 98 8.70 -25.78 10.87
C LEU A 98 8.22 -27.21 11.14
N GLY A 99 8.86 -28.22 10.54
CA GLY A 99 8.56 -29.63 10.80
C GLY A 99 8.80 -30.02 12.26
N ARG A 100 9.83 -29.46 12.91
CA ARG A 100 10.04 -29.64 14.36
C ARG A 100 8.92 -28.98 15.18
N LEU A 101 8.51 -27.75 14.86
CA LEU A 101 7.42 -27.08 15.57
C LEU A 101 6.10 -27.85 15.47
N VAL A 102 5.83 -28.47 14.33
CA VAL A 102 4.65 -29.34 14.16
C VAL A 102 4.78 -30.63 14.98
N ARG A 103 5.94 -31.29 14.98
CA ARG A 103 6.19 -32.50 15.79
C ARG A 103 6.15 -32.24 17.30
N ASP A 104 6.65 -31.08 17.73
CA ASP A 104 6.64 -30.64 19.12
C ASP A 104 5.23 -30.15 19.56
N GLY A 105 4.24 -30.18 18.68
CA GLY A 105 2.85 -29.77 18.98
C GLY A 105 2.65 -28.25 19.11
N LYS A 106 3.66 -27.44 18.80
CA LYS A 106 3.58 -25.97 18.86
C LYS A 106 2.77 -25.36 17.73
N ILE A 107 2.76 -26.03 16.57
CA ILE A 107 1.94 -25.67 15.41
C ILE A 107 1.02 -26.85 15.09
N PRO A 108 -0.31 -26.63 14.98
CA PRO A 108 -1.22 -27.70 14.58
C PRO A 108 -0.90 -28.25 13.19
N ASN A 109 -0.87 -29.58 13.06
CA ASN A 109 -0.82 -30.22 11.75
C ASN A 109 -2.20 -30.16 11.09
N ALA A 110 -2.35 -29.37 10.04
CA ALA A 110 -3.56 -29.29 9.23
C ALA A 110 -3.59 -30.31 8.08
N GLY A 111 -2.57 -31.16 7.96
CA GLY A 111 -2.46 -32.25 7.00
C GLY A 111 -2.73 -33.62 7.65
N ARG A 112 -2.07 -34.65 7.12
CA ARG A 112 -2.15 -36.02 7.63
C ARG A 112 -0.85 -36.43 8.33
N PRO A 113 -0.85 -37.49 9.17
CA PRO A 113 0.39 -38.07 9.68
C PRO A 113 1.34 -38.43 8.53
N GLY A 114 2.62 -38.05 8.65
CA GLY A 114 3.64 -38.26 7.61
C GLY A 114 3.63 -37.25 6.44
N ALA A 115 2.59 -36.43 6.29
CA ALA A 115 2.54 -35.34 5.31
C ALA A 115 2.02 -34.05 5.99
N PRO A 116 2.84 -33.41 6.83
CA PRO A 116 2.43 -32.25 7.60
C PRO A 116 2.14 -31.04 6.72
N ARG A 117 1.05 -30.33 7.04
CA ARG A 117 0.67 -29.04 6.45
C ARG A 117 0.38 -28.04 7.55
N ILE A 118 0.57 -26.75 7.26
CA ILE A 118 0.37 -25.66 8.21
C ILE A 118 -0.63 -24.68 7.60
N ALA A 119 -1.68 -24.33 8.34
CA ALA A 119 -2.59 -23.26 7.93
C ALA A 119 -1.90 -21.90 8.06
N LEU A 120 -2.17 -20.97 7.14
CA LEU A 120 -1.56 -19.64 7.12
C LEU A 120 -1.71 -18.89 8.46
N LYS A 121 -2.85 -19.02 9.13
CA LYS A 121 -3.10 -18.44 10.47
C LYS A 121 -2.16 -18.92 11.58
N HIS A 122 -1.59 -20.12 11.43
CA HIS A 122 -0.67 -20.71 12.41
C HIS A 122 0.79 -20.53 12.02
N LEU A 123 1.05 -19.86 10.90
CA LEU A 123 2.39 -19.70 10.38
C LEU A 123 3.15 -18.65 11.19
N PRO A 124 4.29 -19.00 11.81
CA PRO A 124 5.07 -18.02 12.56
C PRO A 124 5.66 -17.00 11.60
N ARG A 125 5.45 -15.70 11.85
CA ARG A 125 6.10 -14.65 11.06
C ARG A 125 7.41 -14.29 11.70
N LYS A 126 8.51 -14.48 10.97
CA LYS A 126 9.78 -13.86 11.34
C LYS A 126 9.57 -12.35 11.19
N ALA A 127 9.87 -11.57 12.24
CA ALA A 127 9.89 -10.12 12.12
C ALA A 127 10.94 -9.77 11.05
N GLN A 128 10.46 -9.49 9.83
CA GLN A 128 11.32 -8.92 8.82
C GLN A 128 11.65 -7.53 9.32
N ASP A 129 12.94 -7.29 9.52
CA ASP A 129 13.47 -5.97 9.85
C ASP A 129 13.15 -5.04 8.66
N GLN A 130 11.97 -4.42 8.70
CA GLN A 130 11.45 -3.50 7.68
C GLN A 130 12.22 -2.16 7.71
N GLY A 131 13.56 -2.21 7.70
CA GLY A 131 14.35 -1.04 8.06
C GLY A 131 15.87 -1.09 7.84
N SER A 132 16.42 -2.04 7.09
CA SER A 132 17.80 -1.89 6.60
C SER A 132 17.85 -2.09 5.08
N PRO A 133 18.10 -1.02 4.28
CA PRO A 133 18.57 -1.22 2.92
C PRO A 133 19.94 -1.89 3.05
N SER A 134 19.96 -3.21 2.92
CA SER A 134 21.19 -3.95 2.65
C SER A 134 21.64 -3.56 1.24
N GLY A 135 22.17 -2.35 1.11
CA GLY A 135 22.98 -1.96 -0.03
C GLY A 135 24.16 -2.93 -0.13
N PRO A 136 24.68 -3.18 -1.35
CA PRO A 136 25.87 -3.98 -1.49
C PRO A 136 26.96 -3.36 -0.62
N ARG A 137 27.44 -4.15 0.34
CA ARG A 137 28.56 -3.82 1.20
C ARG A 137 29.78 -3.58 0.30
N LEU A 138 29.97 -2.34 -0.13
CA LEU A 138 31.14 -1.94 -0.90
C LEU A 138 32.35 -2.35 -0.09
N ALA A 139 33.08 -3.33 -0.63
CA ALA A 139 34.38 -3.71 -0.15
C ALA A 139 35.21 -2.43 -0.03
N ARG A 140 35.65 -2.12 1.20
CA ARG A 140 36.61 -1.05 1.46
C ARG A 140 37.91 -1.42 0.76
N THR A 141 38.07 -1.05 -0.50
CA THR A 141 39.39 -0.94 -1.12
C THR A 141 40.05 0.30 -0.53
N ARG A 142 40.97 0.05 0.40
CA ARG A 142 41.92 1.05 0.87
C ARG A 142 42.76 1.51 -0.32
N GLY A 143 42.89 2.83 -0.49
CA GLY A 143 44.01 3.44 -1.19
C GLY A 143 43.71 3.91 -2.61
N ARG A 144 43.08 5.08 -2.74
CA ARG A 144 43.39 6.00 -3.85
C ARG A 144 43.26 7.43 -3.33
N ARG A 145 44.38 8.16 -3.37
CA ARG A 145 44.46 9.56 -2.95
C ARG A 145 43.44 10.38 -3.75
N GLU A 146 42.50 11.02 -3.04
CA GLU A 146 41.61 12.02 -3.63
C GLU A 146 42.47 13.22 -4.03
N LEU A 147 42.59 13.47 -5.33
CA LEU A 147 43.11 14.74 -5.81
C LEU A 147 42.07 15.81 -5.49
N SER A 148 42.51 16.92 -4.90
CA SER A 148 41.63 18.05 -4.57
C SER A 148 40.92 18.54 -5.83
N ASN A 149 39.68 19.00 -5.73
CA ASN A 149 38.89 19.53 -6.87
C ASN A 149 39.67 20.54 -7.71
N ARG A 150 40.63 21.27 -7.11
CA ARG A 150 41.55 22.18 -7.83
C ARG A 150 42.44 21.46 -8.85
N GLN A 151 42.95 20.28 -8.53
CA GLN A 151 43.84 19.48 -9.38
C GLN A 151 43.09 18.80 -10.54
N ILE A 152 41.77 18.56 -10.38
CA ILE A 152 40.91 18.06 -11.46
C ILE A 152 40.73 19.13 -12.53
N VAL A 153 40.53 20.39 -12.13
CA VAL A 153 40.35 21.51 -13.07
C VAL A 153 41.65 21.80 -13.84
N GLU A 154 42.80 21.80 -13.17
CA GLU A 154 44.11 22.03 -13.82
C GLU A 154 44.43 20.91 -14.85
N SER A 155 44.11 19.64 -14.54
CA SER A 155 44.31 18.51 -15.46
C SER A 155 43.42 18.56 -16.72
N ILE A 156 42.25 19.19 -16.65
CA ILE A 156 41.32 19.27 -17.80
C ILE A 156 41.76 20.39 -18.76
N ILE A 157 42.33 21.47 -18.23
CA ILE A 157 42.80 22.60 -19.04
C ILE A 157 44.11 22.25 -19.78
N GLU A 158 45.02 21.49 -19.17
CA GLU A 158 46.28 21.09 -19.83
C GLU A 158 46.11 20.04 -20.95
N LYS A 159 45.01 19.28 -20.97
CA LYS A 159 44.80 18.21 -21.96
C LYS A 159 43.82 18.57 -23.08
N GLY A 160 43.46 19.85 -23.21
CA GLY A 160 42.42 20.34 -24.11
C GLY A 160 42.88 21.30 -25.20
N ILE A 161 44.17 21.37 -25.54
CA ILE A 161 44.65 22.13 -26.71
C ILE A 161 45.72 21.30 -27.44
N GLU A 162 45.26 20.44 -28.34
CA GLU A 162 45.93 20.16 -29.63
C GLU A 162 44.86 20.25 -30.72
#